data_AF-A0A1R1BQ52-F1
#
_entry.id   AF-A0A1R1BQ52-F1
#
_cell.length_a   1.000
_cell.length_b   1.000
_cell.length_c   1.000
_cell.angle_alpha   90.00
_cell.angle_beta   90.00
_cell.angle_gamma   90.00
#
_symmetry.space_group_name_H-M   'P 1'
#
loop_
_entity.id
_entity.type
_entity.pdbx_description
1 polymer ?
#
loop_
_entity_poly.entity_id
_entity_poly.type
_entity_poly.pdbx_seq_one_letter_code
_entity_poly.pdbx_strand_id
1 'polypeptide(L)'
;MGLPVTHVNLFMLAGVATAPLFMEDFRLAMIASLTQAGYSVSASRLLYPYGDWSRRLLHQLHELRHDMWTARSRPLRSIGGGRAAKSIKACGEEGWPLLIGHSGGGVAAVQAASILAEEQVYDAGWPIRVVQIGSPKCPVPPWLQDSWMYAEAVRDNARSSDPVTWLGSRGMWQRNTHGLPVWRQSAPAAHTTQLRLPLIGGHPDYFRASSSYLNKEGRTNLDITVQAVTDWLYTTLERGQP
;
A
#
# COMPACT_ATOMS: atom_id res chain seq x y z
N MET A 1 -11.18 30.51 -16.79
CA MET A 1 -10.66 29.17 -17.16
C MET A 1 -10.56 28.38 -15.87
N GLY A 2 -11.30 27.28 -15.73
CA GLY A 2 -11.24 26.45 -14.54
C GLY A 2 -9.86 25.80 -14.42
N LEU A 3 -9.34 25.68 -13.20
CA LEU A 3 -8.10 24.94 -12.95
C LEU A 3 -8.24 23.52 -13.51
N PRO A 4 -7.18 22.93 -14.09
CA PRO A 4 -7.22 21.55 -14.57
C PRO A 4 -7.58 20.64 -13.39
N VAL A 5 -8.57 19.77 -13.60
CA VAL A 5 -8.97 18.77 -12.61
C VAL A 5 -7.83 17.76 -12.48
N THR A 6 -7.38 17.51 -11.26
CA THR A 6 -6.35 16.49 -11.02
C THR A 6 -7.00 15.11 -10.93
N HIS A 7 -6.50 14.18 -11.76
CA HIS A 7 -7.01 12.82 -11.86
C HIS A 7 -6.21 11.83 -11.02
N VAL A 8 -6.90 10.87 -10.39
CA VAL A 8 -6.33 9.82 -9.53
C VAL A 8 -6.77 8.44 -10.00
N ASN A 9 -5.81 7.51 -10.08
CA ASN A 9 -6.07 6.10 -10.34
C ASN A 9 -5.89 5.29 -9.04
N LEU A 10 -6.99 4.87 -8.43
CA LEU A 10 -7.03 4.22 -7.12
C LEU A 10 -7.07 2.70 -7.22
N PHE A 11 -6.01 2.03 -6.76
CA PHE A 11 -5.90 0.58 -6.77
C PHE A 11 -5.78 0.04 -5.35
N MET A 12 -6.74 -0.80 -4.96
CA MET A 12 -6.69 -1.56 -3.72
C MET A 12 -6.07 -2.93 -4.00
N LEU A 13 -5.05 -3.34 -3.24
CA LEU A 13 -4.38 -4.62 -3.40
C LEU A 13 -4.64 -5.49 -2.16
N ALA A 14 -5.47 -6.51 -2.33
CA ALA A 14 -5.81 -7.44 -1.27
C ALA A 14 -4.64 -8.38 -0.92
N GLY A 15 -4.69 -8.91 0.30
CA GLY A 15 -3.77 -9.93 0.79
C GLY A 15 -4.03 -11.33 0.24
N VAL A 16 -3.48 -12.32 0.93
CA VAL A 16 -3.73 -13.75 0.62
C VAL A 16 -5.04 -14.22 1.24
N ALA A 17 -5.71 -15.18 0.60
CA ALA A 17 -6.99 -15.78 1.01
C ALA A 17 -8.02 -14.77 1.50
N THR A 18 -8.01 -13.58 0.90
CA THR A 18 -8.88 -12.48 1.29
C THR A 18 -10.26 -12.73 0.73
N ALA A 19 -11.29 -12.49 1.55
CA ALA A 19 -12.68 -12.58 1.10
C ALA A 19 -12.92 -11.57 -0.05
N PRO A 20 -13.80 -11.90 -1.01
CA PRO A 20 -14.28 -10.94 -1.99
C PRO A 20 -14.79 -9.69 -1.27
N LEU A 21 -14.52 -8.52 -1.84
CA LEU A 21 -14.98 -7.21 -1.32
C LEU A 21 -14.42 -6.80 0.06
N PHE A 22 -13.45 -7.51 0.63
CA PHE A 22 -12.89 -7.18 1.95
C PHE A 22 -12.43 -5.71 2.12
N MET A 23 -11.89 -5.11 1.04
CA MET A 23 -11.45 -3.71 1.03
C MET A 23 -12.44 -2.78 0.32
N GLU A 24 -13.64 -3.24 -0.01
CA GLU A 24 -14.57 -2.49 -0.86
C GLU A 24 -15.12 -1.25 -0.15
N ASP A 25 -15.54 -1.38 1.11
CA ASP A 25 -16.01 -0.22 1.89
C ASP A 25 -14.89 0.82 2.06
N PHE A 26 -13.66 0.36 2.26
CA PHE A 26 -12.48 1.23 2.29
C PHE A 26 -12.22 1.91 0.94
N ARG A 27 -12.42 1.20 -0.17
CA ARG A 27 -12.32 1.76 -1.53
C ARG A 27 -13.35 2.86 -1.76
N LEU A 28 -14.60 2.61 -1.40
CA LEU A 28 -15.69 3.58 -1.55
C LEU A 28 -15.45 4.82 -0.67
N ALA A 29 -15.01 4.63 0.58
CA ALA A 29 -14.67 5.73 1.47
C ALA A 29 -13.51 6.57 0.93
N MET A 30 -12.45 5.94 0.40
CA MET A 30 -11.34 6.67 -0.24
C MET A 30 -11.77 7.46 -1.47
N ILE A 31 -12.67 6.92 -2.30
CA ILE A 31 -13.24 7.67 -3.45
C ILE A 31 -13.99 8.90 -2.94
N ALA A 32 -14.84 8.74 -1.92
CA ALA A 32 -15.59 9.84 -1.35
C ALA A 32 -14.64 10.93 -0.81
N SER A 33 -13.61 10.55 -0.06
CA SER A 33 -12.62 11.50 0.47
C SER A 33 -11.84 12.23 -0.63
N LEU A 34 -11.37 11.52 -1.67
CA LEU A 34 -10.67 12.12 -2.80
C LEU A 34 -11.58 13.10 -3.58
N THR A 35 -12.83 12.71 -3.81
CA THR A 35 -13.81 13.54 -4.52
C THR A 35 -14.15 14.79 -3.71
N GLN A 36 -14.33 14.65 -2.39
CA GLN A 36 -14.58 15.78 -1.49
C GLN A 36 -13.41 16.77 -1.47
N ALA A 37 -12.19 16.29 -1.67
CA ALA A 37 -10.99 17.12 -1.80
C ALA A 37 -10.76 17.71 -3.21
N GLY A 38 -11.71 17.52 -4.13
CA GLY A 38 -11.67 18.11 -5.47
C GLY A 38 -10.91 17.29 -6.53
N TYR A 39 -10.50 16.05 -6.21
CA TYR A 39 -9.89 15.15 -7.18
C TYR A 39 -10.95 14.36 -7.96
N SER A 40 -10.68 14.05 -9.23
CA SER A 40 -11.47 13.09 -9.99
C SER A 40 -10.82 11.71 -9.97
N VAL A 41 -11.58 10.68 -9.64
CA VAL A 41 -11.08 9.29 -9.66
C VAL A 41 -11.37 8.67 -11.03
N SER A 42 -10.36 8.63 -11.92
CA SER A 42 -10.51 8.12 -13.29
C SER A 42 -10.67 6.60 -13.33
N ALA A 43 -9.86 5.89 -12.55
CA ALA A 43 -9.97 4.45 -12.39
C ALA A 43 -10.01 4.07 -10.90
N SER A 44 -10.84 3.08 -10.57
CA SER A 44 -10.80 2.43 -9.27
C SER A 44 -11.03 0.93 -9.37
N ARG A 45 -10.13 0.13 -8.77
CA ARG A 45 -10.20 -1.34 -8.78
C ARG A 45 -9.73 -1.95 -7.47
N LEU A 46 -10.38 -3.04 -7.08
CA LEU A 46 -9.89 -3.99 -6.08
C LEU A 46 -9.20 -5.15 -6.80
N LEU A 47 -7.91 -5.32 -6.55
CA LEU A 47 -7.04 -6.32 -7.15
C LEU A 47 -6.69 -7.41 -6.14
N TYR A 48 -6.47 -8.62 -6.65
CA TYR A 48 -6.08 -9.79 -5.87
C TYR A 48 -4.75 -10.35 -6.39
N PRO A 49 -3.59 -9.74 -6.05
CA PRO A 49 -2.29 -10.11 -6.61
C PRO A 49 -1.93 -11.59 -6.44
N TYR A 50 -2.36 -12.18 -5.32
CA TYR A 50 -2.17 -13.60 -4.98
C TYR A 50 -3.46 -14.42 -5.11
N GLY A 51 -4.56 -13.83 -5.58
CA GLY A 51 -5.90 -14.43 -5.61
C GLY A 51 -6.73 -14.14 -4.37
N ASP A 52 -8.01 -14.49 -4.45
CA ASP A 52 -8.97 -14.40 -3.35
C ASP A 52 -9.06 -15.74 -2.60
N TRP A 53 -10.02 -15.87 -1.69
CA TRP A 53 -10.29 -17.11 -0.95
C TRP A 53 -10.62 -18.35 -1.81
N SER A 54 -10.91 -18.19 -3.11
CA SER A 54 -11.25 -19.30 -4.00
C SER A 54 -9.99 -20.06 -4.45
N ARG A 55 -8.80 -19.44 -4.36
CA ARG A 55 -7.51 -20.10 -4.59
C ARG A 55 -6.96 -20.71 -3.30
N ARG A 56 -6.26 -21.85 -3.44
CA ARG A 56 -5.59 -22.54 -2.32
C ARG A 56 -4.61 -21.63 -1.59
N LEU A 57 -4.86 -21.35 -0.30
CA LEU A 57 -4.05 -20.49 0.57
C LEU A 57 -2.55 -20.82 0.52
N LEU A 58 -2.17 -22.11 0.55
CA LEU A 58 -0.77 -22.52 0.52
C LEU A 58 -0.02 -22.02 -0.73
N HIS A 59 -0.68 -22.02 -1.90
CA HIS A 59 -0.08 -21.49 -3.12
C HIS A 59 0.09 -19.98 -3.04
N GLN A 60 -0.89 -19.28 -2.49
CA GLN A 60 -0.83 -17.82 -2.30
C GLN A 60 0.30 -17.44 -1.34
N LEU A 61 0.46 -18.17 -0.24
CA LEU A 61 1.55 -17.98 0.72
C LEU A 61 2.92 -18.28 0.09
N HIS A 62 3.02 -19.28 -0.77
CA HIS A 62 4.25 -19.56 -1.51
C HIS A 62 4.61 -18.42 -2.47
N GLU A 63 3.63 -17.90 -3.22
CA GLU A 63 3.81 -16.72 -4.10
C GLU A 63 4.20 -15.47 -3.28
N LEU A 64 3.54 -15.20 -2.15
CA LEU A 64 3.90 -14.10 -1.26
C LEU A 64 5.31 -14.26 -0.68
N ARG A 65 5.68 -15.47 -0.24
CA ARG A 65 7.03 -15.75 0.28
C ARG A 65 8.09 -15.53 -0.80
N HIS A 66 7.81 -15.94 -2.04
CA HIS A 66 8.67 -15.66 -3.17
C HIS A 66 8.87 -14.16 -3.34
N ASP A 67 7.79 -13.38 -3.33
CA ASP A 67 7.82 -11.93 -3.47
C ASP A 67 8.58 -11.22 -2.34
N MET A 68 8.38 -11.67 -1.09
CA MET A 68 9.14 -11.15 0.06
C MET A 68 10.64 -11.40 -0.07
N TRP A 69 11.04 -12.50 -0.72
CA TRP A 69 12.44 -12.80 -0.99
C TRP A 69 12.98 -11.98 -2.16
N THR A 70 12.25 -11.90 -3.28
CA THR A 70 12.66 -11.12 -4.45
C THR A 70 12.69 -9.63 -4.17
N ALA A 71 11.84 -9.11 -3.30
CA ALA A 71 11.87 -7.71 -2.87
C ALA A 71 13.24 -7.27 -2.30
N ARG A 72 14.06 -8.22 -1.82
CA ARG A 72 15.39 -7.94 -1.26
C ARG A 72 16.52 -7.82 -2.29
N SER A 73 16.29 -8.24 -3.54
CA SER A 73 17.38 -8.35 -4.52
C SER A 73 16.97 -8.21 -5.99
N ARG A 74 15.73 -8.59 -6.35
CA ARG A 74 15.21 -8.65 -7.72
C ARG A 74 13.72 -8.25 -7.74
N PRO A 75 13.38 -7.01 -7.36
CA PRO A 75 11.99 -6.61 -7.18
C PRO A 75 11.12 -6.76 -8.43
N LEU A 76 11.72 -6.57 -9.61
CA LEU A 76 11.07 -6.73 -10.92
C LEU A 76 10.61 -8.17 -11.24
N ARG A 77 10.99 -9.17 -10.43
CA ARG A 77 10.57 -10.57 -10.59
C ARG A 77 9.40 -10.97 -9.68
N SER A 78 8.79 -10.01 -8.98
CA SER A 78 7.64 -10.28 -8.11
C SER A 78 6.44 -10.81 -8.92
N ILE A 79 5.86 -11.91 -8.45
CA ILE A 79 4.68 -12.55 -9.02
C ILE A 79 3.45 -11.68 -8.77
N GLY A 80 3.20 -11.31 -7.52
CA GLY A 80 2.06 -10.48 -7.13
C GLY A 80 2.19 -9.06 -7.69
N GLY A 81 3.38 -8.46 -7.56
CA GLY A 81 3.69 -7.15 -8.11
C GLY A 81 3.54 -7.10 -9.64
N GLY A 82 4.03 -8.11 -10.35
CA GLY A 82 3.88 -8.19 -11.81
C GLY A 82 2.43 -8.34 -12.26
N ARG A 83 1.62 -9.15 -11.55
CA ARG A 83 0.18 -9.26 -11.82
C ARG A 83 -0.55 -7.94 -11.56
N ALA A 84 -0.24 -7.28 -10.44
CA ALA A 84 -0.83 -5.98 -10.11
C ALA A 84 -0.46 -4.91 -11.14
N ALA A 85 0.82 -4.77 -11.49
CA ALA A 85 1.30 -3.84 -12.51
C ALA A 85 0.61 -4.07 -13.87
N LYS A 86 0.45 -5.33 -14.29
CA LYS A 86 -0.30 -5.67 -15.51
C LYS A 86 -1.76 -5.18 -15.46
N SER A 87 -2.45 -5.41 -14.34
CA SER A 87 -3.84 -4.95 -14.17
C SER A 87 -3.97 -3.43 -14.12
N ILE A 88 -3.00 -2.75 -13.51
CA ILE A 88 -2.94 -1.29 -13.44
C ILE A 88 -2.79 -0.69 -14.85
N LYS A 89 -1.82 -1.19 -15.63
CA LYS A 89 -1.60 -0.75 -17.02
C LYS A 89 -2.84 -0.94 -17.90
N ALA A 90 -3.62 -1.99 -17.67
CA ALA A 90 -4.83 -2.25 -18.43
C ALA A 90 -5.97 -1.23 -18.15
N CYS A 91 -5.86 -0.39 -17.11
CA CYS A 91 -6.88 0.59 -16.75
C CYS A 91 -6.64 1.99 -17.36
N GLY A 92 -5.50 2.22 -18.03
CA GLY A 92 -5.12 3.52 -18.59
C GLY A 92 -4.24 4.36 -17.65
N GLU A 93 -3.70 5.45 -18.19
CA GLU A 93 -2.67 6.30 -17.57
C GLU A 93 -3.18 7.71 -17.19
N GLU A 94 -4.49 7.96 -17.32
CA GLU A 94 -5.08 9.26 -17.01
C GLU A 94 -5.11 9.50 -15.49
N GLY A 95 -4.08 10.17 -14.97
CA GLY A 95 -3.96 10.54 -13.56
C GLY A 95 -2.90 9.76 -12.80
N TRP A 96 -2.54 10.25 -11.62
CA TRP A 96 -1.47 9.66 -10.83
C TRP A 96 -1.94 8.39 -10.10
N PRO A 97 -1.09 7.35 -10.00
CA PRO A 97 -1.48 6.08 -9.40
C PRO A 97 -1.33 6.09 -7.88
N LEU A 98 -2.38 5.66 -7.19
CA LEU A 98 -2.44 5.43 -5.75
C LEU A 98 -2.64 3.94 -5.48
N LEU A 99 -1.60 3.27 -4.98
CA LEU A 99 -1.61 1.84 -4.69
C LEU A 99 -1.74 1.62 -3.18
N ILE A 100 -2.86 1.10 -2.72
CA ILE A 100 -3.09 0.83 -1.30
C ILE A 100 -3.20 -0.69 -1.09
N GLY A 101 -2.22 -1.28 -0.43
CA GLY A 101 -2.14 -2.71 -0.20
C GLY A 101 -2.33 -3.10 1.26
N HIS A 102 -3.17 -4.10 1.52
CA HIS A 102 -3.34 -4.71 2.84
C HIS A 102 -2.63 -6.06 2.92
N SER A 103 -2.02 -6.38 4.07
CA SER A 103 -1.34 -7.67 4.29
C SER A 103 -0.31 -7.94 3.18
N GLY A 104 -0.28 -9.13 2.59
CA GLY A 104 0.57 -9.44 1.43
C GLY A 104 0.39 -8.47 0.24
N GLY A 105 -0.80 -7.90 0.07
CA GLY A 105 -1.07 -6.91 -0.98
C GLY A 105 -0.23 -5.64 -0.84
N GLY A 106 0.21 -5.29 0.38
CA GLY A 106 1.16 -4.20 0.60
C GLY A 106 2.53 -4.49 0.00
N VAL A 107 3.02 -5.73 0.10
CA VAL A 107 4.25 -6.16 -0.59
C VAL A 107 4.06 -6.06 -2.09
N ALA A 108 2.95 -6.59 -2.62
CA ALA A 108 2.64 -6.50 -4.04
C ALA A 108 2.56 -5.04 -4.55
N ALA A 109 2.05 -4.10 -3.75
CA ALA A 109 1.94 -2.69 -4.12
C ALA A 109 3.32 -2.03 -4.30
N VAL A 110 4.25 -2.24 -3.36
CA VAL A 110 5.62 -1.71 -3.47
C VAL A 110 6.36 -2.31 -4.68
N GLN A 111 6.18 -3.61 -4.91
CA GLN A 111 6.80 -4.28 -6.06
C GLN A 111 6.18 -3.84 -7.39
N ALA A 112 4.85 -3.66 -7.45
CA ALA A 112 4.16 -3.13 -8.61
C ALA A 112 4.63 -1.71 -8.94
N ALA A 113 4.76 -0.83 -7.94
CA ALA A 113 5.32 0.51 -8.13
C ALA A 113 6.73 0.47 -8.72
N SER A 114 7.56 -0.48 -8.29
CA SER A 114 8.92 -0.66 -8.83
C SER A 114 8.91 -1.10 -10.29
N ILE A 115 7.98 -1.97 -10.67
CA ILE A 115 7.82 -2.41 -12.07
C ILE A 115 7.30 -1.26 -12.94
N LEU A 116 6.27 -0.54 -12.49
CA LEU A 116 5.68 0.58 -13.22
C LEU A 116 6.68 1.74 -13.42
N ALA A 117 7.50 2.02 -12.41
CA ALA A 117 8.54 3.06 -12.50
C ALA A 117 9.67 2.66 -13.48
N GLU A 118 10.12 1.40 -13.46
CA GLU A 118 11.13 0.90 -14.40
C GLU A 118 10.62 0.95 -15.85
N GLU A 119 9.34 0.62 -16.06
CA GLU A 119 8.70 0.63 -17.37
C GLU A 119 8.28 2.03 -17.84
N GLN A 120 8.49 3.08 -17.03
CA GLN A 120 8.14 4.48 -17.33
C GLN A 120 6.67 4.67 -17.73
N VAL A 121 5.76 3.93 -17.08
CA VAL A 121 4.31 3.97 -17.36
C VAL A 121 3.68 5.31 -16.97
N TYR A 122 4.26 6.01 -16.00
CA TYR A 122 3.76 7.28 -15.51
C TYR A 122 4.82 8.37 -15.60
N ASP A 123 4.41 9.57 -15.99
CA ASP A 123 5.28 10.74 -16.08
C ASP A 123 5.86 11.15 -14.73
N ALA A 124 7.08 11.71 -14.75
CA ALA A 124 7.78 12.18 -13.56
C ALA A 124 7.01 13.27 -12.78
N GLY A 125 6.07 13.98 -13.42
CA GLY A 125 5.22 14.98 -12.77
C GLY A 125 4.16 14.40 -11.81
N TRP A 126 3.94 13.09 -11.83
CA TRP A 126 2.87 12.41 -11.11
C TRP A 126 3.40 11.17 -10.38
N PRO A 127 4.09 11.35 -9.24
CA PRO A 127 4.78 10.25 -8.57
C PRO A 127 3.79 9.19 -8.09
N ILE A 128 4.16 7.93 -8.29
CA ILE A 128 3.43 6.77 -7.78
C ILE A 128 3.40 6.86 -6.24
N ARG A 129 2.20 6.74 -5.67
CA ARG A 129 1.98 6.74 -4.23
C ARG A 129 1.62 5.34 -3.75
N VAL A 130 2.26 4.89 -2.67
CA VAL A 130 2.07 3.53 -2.13
C VAL A 130 1.75 3.57 -0.64
N VAL A 131 0.67 2.90 -0.26
CA VAL A 131 0.28 2.71 1.14
C VAL A 131 0.32 1.21 1.47
N GLN A 132 1.04 0.85 2.51
CA GLN A 132 1.08 -0.50 3.08
C GLN A 132 0.33 -0.51 4.42
N ILE A 133 -0.76 -1.28 4.50
CA ILE A 133 -1.59 -1.38 5.71
C ILE A 133 -1.50 -2.80 6.26
N GLY A 134 -1.04 -2.97 7.50
CA GLY A 134 -0.91 -4.28 8.13
C GLY A 134 -0.05 -5.27 7.34
N SER A 135 0.89 -4.77 6.53
CA SER A 135 1.67 -5.57 5.58
C SER A 135 2.90 -6.19 6.24
N PRO A 136 3.41 -7.35 5.77
CA PRO A 136 4.79 -7.73 6.00
C PRO A 136 5.72 -6.61 5.54
N LYS A 137 6.86 -6.45 6.24
CA LYS A 137 7.89 -5.49 5.87
C LYS A 137 8.63 -5.98 4.63
N CYS A 138 8.78 -5.11 3.64
CA CYS A 138 9.65 -5.29 2.49
C CYS A 138 10.53 -4.05 2.28
N PRO A 139 11.63 -4.17 1.53
CA PRO A 139 12.43 -3.01 1.14
C PRO A 139 11.60 -2.02 0.31
N VAL A 140 11.84 -0.74 0.55
CA VAL A 140 11.22 0.37 -0.16
C VAL A 140 12.35 1.08 -0.91
N PRO A 141 12.26 1.21 -2.25
CA PRO A 141 13.33 1.85 -3.01
C PRO A 141 13.45 3.34 -2.63
N PRO A 142 14.66 3.93 -2.66
CA PRO A 142 14.87 5.31 -2.22
C PRO A 142 13.94 6.34 -2.89
N TRP A 143 13.67 6.20 -4.19
CA TRP A 143 12.80 7.11 -4.94
C TRP A 143 11.34 7.09 -4.48
N LEU A 144 10.90 6.04 -3.78
CA LEU A 144 9.53 5.87 -3.31
C LEU A 144 9.36 6.37 -1.86
N GLN A 145 10.43 6.71 -1.14
CA GLN A 145 10.36 7.01 0.29
C GLN A 145 9.48 8.22 0.62
N ASP A 146 9.45 9.23 -0.26
CA ASP A 146 8.65 10.45 -0.08
C ASP A 146 7.18 10.28 -0.48
N SER A 147 6.85 9.20 -1.20
CA SER A 147 5.50 8.87 -1.66
C SER A 147 5.02 7.51 -1.14
N TRP A 148 5.57 7.10 0.01
CA TRP A 148 5.21 5.87 0.70
C TRP A 148 4.70 6.08 2.12
N MET A 149 3.71 5.29 2.51
CA MET A 149 3.19 5.18 3.87
C MET A 149 3.10 3.72 4.30
N TYR A 150 3.36 3.49 5.58
CA TYR A 150 3.20 2.22 6.27
C TYR A 150 2.33 2.43 7.51
N ALA A 151 1.24 1.67 7.63
CA ALA A 151 0.35 1.68 8.77
C ALA A 151 0.32 0.30 9.45
N GLU A 152 0.40 0.30 10.79
CA GLU A 152 0.18 -0.89 11.61
C GLU A 152 -0.87 -0.65 12.70
N ALA A 153 -1.67 -1.67 13.00
CA ALA A 153 -2.60 -1.65 14.10
C ALA A 153 -1.88 -1.79 15.44
N VAL A 154 -2.30 -0.99 16.41
CA VAL A 154 -1.84 -1.04 17.79
C VAL A 154 -3.02 -1.10 18.75
N ARG A 155 -2.81 -1.70 19.91
CA ARG A 155 -3.74 -1.66 21.06
C ARG A 155 -3.56 -0.35 21.83
N ASP A 156 -4.47 -0.10 22.77
CA ASP A 156 -4.43 1.05 23.70
C ASP A 156 -3.09 1.21 24.44
N ASN A 157 -2.38 0.10 24.72
CA ASN A 157 -1.06 0.13 25.36
C ASN A 157 0.09 0.36 24.37
N ALA A 158 -0.21 0.84 23.16
CA ALA A 158 0.72 1.07 22.07
C ALA A 158 1.55 -0.17 21.66
N ARG A 159 1.12 -1.40 21.98
CA ARG A 159 1.72 -2.62 21.43
C ARG A 159 1.05 -2.98 20.11
N SER A 160 1.85 -3.45 19.16
CA SER A 160 1.33 -3.95 17.87
C SER A 160 0.31 -5.06 18.13
N SER A 161 -0.88 -4.94 17.51
CA SER A 161 -1.93 -5.97 17.49
C SER A 161 -1.93 -6.78 16.20
N ASP A 162 -0.99 -6.50 15.30
CA ASP A 162 -0.90 -7.11 13.99
C ASP A 162 0.38 -7.94 13.85
N PRO A 163 0.32 -9.28 14.00
CA PRO A 163 1.50 -10.13 13.88
C PRO A 163 2.06 -10.17 12.45
N VAL A 164 1.28 -9.80 11.43
CA VAL A 164 1.75 -9.79 10.04
C VAL A 164 2.82 -8.71 9.85
N THR A 165 2.75 -7.59 10.59
CA THR A 165 3.75 -6.51 10.53
C THR A 165 5.09 -6.87 11.15
N TRP A 166 5.17 -8.01 11.84
CA TRP A 166 6.42 -8.53 12.40
C TRP A 166 7.22 -9.30 11.36
N LEU A 167 6.58 -9.74 10.27
CA LEU A 167 7.21 -10.50 9.22
C LEU A 167 8.05 -9.62 8.30
N GLY A 168 9.11 -10.21 7.75
CA GLY A 168 9.95 -9.59 6.74
C GLY A 168 10.95 -8.58 7.31
N SER A 169 11.52 -7.77 6.42
CA SER A 169 12.50 -6.74 6.78
C SER A 169 12.50 -5.67 5.71
N ARG A 170 12.83 -4.44 6.11
CA ARG A 170 13.09 -3.34 5.17
C ARG A 170 14.52 -3.36 4.63
N GLY A 171 15.38 -4.26 5.11
CA GLY A 171 16.74 -4.38 4.60
C GLY A 171 16.79 -5.09 3.25
N MET A 172 17.76 -4.69 2.43
CA MET A 172 17.99 -5.25 1.11
C MET A 172 19.47 -5.60 0.90
N TRP A 173 19.69 -6.54 -0.02
CA TRP A 173 21.04 -6.87 -0.48
C TRP A 173 21.46 -5.86 -1.54
N GLN A 174 22.57 -5.17 -1.30
CA GLN A 174 23.20 -4.27 -2.26
C GLN A 174 24.62 -4.71 -2.54
N ARG A 175 25.20 -4.28 -3.66
CA ARG A 175 26.63 -4.45 -3.91
C ARG A 175 27.39 -3.28 -3.31
N ASN A 176 28.47 -3.55 -2.59
CA ASN A 176 29.39 -2.49 -2.16
C ASN A 176 30.25 -2.00 -3.35
N THR A 177 31.16 -1.05 -3.10
CA THR A 177 32.09 -0.50 -4.11
C THR A 177 32.98 -1.57 -4.76
N HIS A 178 33.16 -2.73 -4.12
CA HIS A 178 33.92 -3.87 -4.63
C HIS A 178 33.02 -4.95 -5.26
N GLY A 179 31.73 -4.68 -5.45
CA GLY A 179 30.78 -5.62 -6.05
C GLY A 179 30.27 -6.74 -5.12
N LEU A 180 30.71 -6.79 -3.87
CA LEU A 180 30.32 -7.83 -2.90
C LEU A 180 28.93 -7.56 -2.31
N PRO A 181 28.10 -8.61 -2.09
CA PRO A 181 26.78 -8.45 -1.48
C PRO A 181 26.92 -8.04 -0.02
N VAL A 182 26.26 -6.94 0.35
CA VAL A 182 26.18 -6.42 1.71
C VAL A 182 24.71 -6.21 2.06
N TRP A 183 24.32 -6.64 3.26
CA TRP A 183 23.01 -6.35 3.81
C TRP A 183 22.97 -4.91 4.30
N ARG A 184 22.06 -4.10 3.76
CA ARG A 184 21.83 -2.72 4.23
C ARG A 184 20.39 -2.56 4.68
N GLN A 185 20.21 -1.98 5.86
CA GLN A 185 18.90 -1.48 6.26
C GLN A 185 18.53 -0.30 5.36
N SER A 186 17.28 -0.25 4.92
CA SER A 186 16.77 0.98 4.30
C SER A 186 16.86 2.12 5.30
N ALA A 187 17.07 3.35 4.80
CA ALA A 187 17.08 4.54 5.65
C ALA A 187 15.81 4.58 6.53
N PRO A 188 15.90 5.09 7.77
CA PRO A 188 14.72 5.27 8.60
C PRO A 188 13.77 6.20 7.86
N ALA A 189 12.61 5.67 7.48
CA ALA A 189 11.59 6.52 6.86
C ALA A 189 11.06 7.51 7.90
N ALA A 190 10.76 8.73 7.46
CA ALA A 190 10.28 9.79 8.34
C ALA A 190 9.10 9.32 9.19
N HIS A 191 8.97 9.81 10.43
CA HIS A 191 7.90 9.39 11.35
C HIS A 191 6.50 9.53 10.74
N THR A 192 6.29 10.53 9.86
CA THR A 192 5.04 10.78 9.15
C THR A 192 4.66 9.69 8.14
N THR A 193 5.60 8.83 7.75
CA THR A 193 5.38 7.69 6.83
C THR A 193 5.09 6.39 7.58
N GLN A 194 5.22 6.36 8.90
CA GLN A 194 5.05 5.15 9.72
C GLN A 194 3.98 5.37 10.79
N LEU A 195 2.73 5.09 10.43
CA LEU A 195 1.58 5.35 11.26
C LEU A 195 1.21 4.15 12.13
N ARG A 196 0.83 4.43 13.36
CA ARG A 196 0.34 3.45 14.32
C ARG A 196 -1.12 3.75 14.59
N LEU A 197 -1.99 2.86 14.14
CA LEU A 197 -3.44 3.06 14.15
C LEU A 197 -4.03 2.41 15.41
N PRO A 198 -4.65 3.18 16.33
CA PRO A 198 -5.29 2.62 17.51
C PRO A 198 -6.61 1.95 17.11
N LEU A 199 -6.56 0.66 16.79
CA LEU A 199 -7.68 -0.08 16.24
C LEU A 199 -8.21 -1.13 17.23
N ILE A 200 -9.51 -1.37 17.18
CA ILE A 200 -10.15 -2.47 17.92
C ILE A 200 -9.97 -3.75 17.11
N GLY A 201 -9.45 -4.81 17.74
CA GLY A 201 -9.18 -6.09 17.06
C GLY A 201 -7.73 -6.20 16.56
N GLY A 202 -7.53 -6.87 15.43
CA GLY A 202 -6.21 -7.18 14.89
C GLY A 202 -6.11 -7.06 13.37
N HIS A 203 -5.24 -7.87 12.79
CA HIS A 203 -4.91 -7.84 11.36
C HIS A 203 -6.11 -7.81 10.38
N PRO A 204 -7.20 -8.57 10.57
CA PRO A 204 -8.33 -8.56 9.62
C PRO A 204 -9.30 -7.39 9.85
N ASP A 205 -9.07 -6.52 10.84
CA ASP A 205 -10.08 -5.59 11.33
C ASP A 205 -9.89 -4.14 10.86
N TYR A 206 -8.87 -3.82 10.06
CA TYR A 206 -8.57 -2.44 9.62
C TYR A 206 -9.75 -1.73 8.98
N PHE A 207 -10.58 -2.45 8.22
CA PHE A 207 -11.64 -1.85 7.40
C PHE A 207 -13.04 -2.08 7.97
N ARG A 208 -13.15 -2.35 9.28
CA ARG A 208 -14.43 -2.63 9.93
C ARG A 208 -15.17 -1.34 10.27
N ALA A 209 -16.41 -1.25 9.81
CA ALA A 209 -17.30 -0.10 10.02
C ALA A 209 -18.47 -0.37 10.99
N SER A 210 -18.59 -1.57 11.55
CA SER A 210 -19.70 -1.90 12.45
C SER A 210 -19.50 -1.32 13.85
N SER A 211 -20.60 -1.21 14.61
CA SER A 211 -20.60 -0.63 15.97
C SER A 211 -19.68 -1.35 16.96
N SER A 212 -19.38 -2.63 16.75
CA SER A 212 -18.40 -3.38 17.55
C SER A 212 -16.96 -2.87 17.43
N TYR A 213 -16.68 -2.03 16.43
CA TYR A 213 -15.36 -1.46 16.17
C TYR A 213 -15.34 0.06 16.36
N LEU A 214 -16.34 0.63 17.06
CA LEU A 214 -16.34 2.02 17.48
C LEU A 214 -15.43 2.22 18.70
N ASN A 215 -14.47 3.13 18.57
CA ASN A 215 -13.62 3.54 19.67
C ASN A 215 -14.33 4.55 20.61
N LYS A 216 -13.61 5.02 21.65
CA LYS A 216 -14.16 5.95 22.66
C LYS A 216 -14.52 7.32 22.07
N GLU A 217 -13.89 7.70 20.95
CA GLU A 217 -14.15 8.93 20.20
C GLU A 217 -15.28 8.77 19.17
N GLY A 218 -15.95 7.61 19.14
CA GLY A 218 -17.05 7.33 18.22
C GLY A 218 -16.61 7.10 16.77
N ARG A 219 -15.35 6.71 16.55
CA ARG A 219 -14.79 6.42 15.22
C ARG A 219 -14.62 4.92 15.02
N THR A 220 -14.97 4.44 13.83
CA THR A 220 -14.75 3.04 13.45
C THR A 220 -13.30 2.80 13.00
N ASN A 221 -12.87 1.54 12.95
CA ASN A 221 -11.57 1.20 12.35
C ASN A 221 -11.45 1.69 10.90
N LEU A 222 -12.54 1.61 10.14
CA LEU A 222 -12.62 2.15 8.79
C LEU A 222 -12.33 3.66 8.78
N ASP A 223 -13.01 4.43 9.62
CA ASP A 223 -12.82 5.90 9.71
C ASP A 223 -11.40 6.27 10.09
N ILE A 224 -10.81 5.55 11.04
CA ILE A 224 -9.43 5.75 11.48
C ILE A 224 -8.46 5.50 10.33
N THR A 225 -8.66 4.41 9.59
CA THR A 225 -7.77 4.01 8.50
C THR A 225 -7.90 4.94 7.29
N VAL A 226 -9.12 5.35 6.91
CA VAL A 226 -9.36 6.32 5.83
C VAL A 226 -8.69 7.64 6.16
N GLN A 227 -8.95 8.19 7.36
CA GLN A 227 -8.36 9.46 7.78
C GLN A 227 -6.83 9.41 7.75
N ALA A 228 -6.22 8.33 8.25
CA ALA A 228 -4.77 8.20 8.27
C ALA A 228 -4.17 8.24 6.85
N VAL A 229 -4.82 7.58 5.88
CA VAL A 229 -4.38 7.61 4.49
C VAL A 229 -4.60 8.99 3.87
N THR A 230 -5.76 9.62 4.09
CA THR A 230 -6.06 10.94 3.52
C THR A 230 -5.16 12.03 4.08
N ASP A 231 -4.90 12.02 5.39
CA ASP A 231 -4.00 12.98 6.05
C ASP A 231 -2.60 12.85 5.46
N TRP A 232 -2.08 11.63 5.35
CA TRP A 232 -0.80 11.38 4.72
C TRP A 232 -0.79 11.87 3.26
N LEU A 233 -1.82 11.55 2.47
CA LEU A 233 -1.91 11.98 1.08
C LEU A 233 -1.80 13.50 0.95
N TYR A 234 -2.54 14.27 1.76
CA TYR A 234 -2.47 15.73 1.73
C TYR A 234 -1.06 16.24 2.03
N THR A 235 -0.36 15.68 3.02
CA THR A 235 1.04 16.06 3.29
C THR A 235 2.00 15.78 2.13
N THR A 236 1.73 14.76 1.31
CA THR A 236 2.56 14.44 0.13
C THR A 236 2.17 15.21 -1.13
N LEU A 237 0.95 15.74 -1.19
CA LEU A 237 0.46 16.54 -2.32
C LEU A 237 0.93 17.99 -2.20
N GLU A 238 0.92 18.55 -0.99
CA GLU A 238 1.49 19.88 -0.71
C GLU A 238 2.99 19.97 -1.02
N ARG A 239 3.72 18.85 -0.89
CA ARG A 239 5.17 18.77 -1.22
C ARG A 239 5.46 18.56 -2.70
N GLY A 240 4.43 18.17 -3.48
CA GLY A 240 4.54 17.82 -4.89
C GLY A 240 3.90 18.84 -5.83
N GLN A 241 3.41 19.98 -5.33
CA GLN A 241 3.08 21.11 -6.18
C GLN A 241 4.39 21.81 -6.59
N PRO A 242 4.63 22.07 -7.89
CA PRO A 242 5.76 22.87 -8.34
C PRO A 242 5.68 24.31 -7.81
#